data_AF-A0A972CWT1-F1
#
_entry.id   AF-A0A972CWT1-F1
#
_cell.length_a   1.000
_cell.length_b   1.000
_cell.length_c   1.000
_cell.angle_alpha   90.00
_cell.angle_beta   90.00
_cell.angle_gamma   90.00
#
_symmetry.space_group_name_H-M   'P 1'
#
loop_
_entity.id
_entity.type
_entity.pdbx_description
1 polymer ?
#
loop_
_entity_poly.entity_id
_entity_poly.type
_entity_poly.pdbx_seq_one_letter_code
_entity_poly.pdbx_strand_id
1 'polypeptide(L)'
;MEFDVKKATEATVSWIREWFYENGYGCNAIVGISGGKDSSVVSALLVEALGKDRVIGILMPKGKQDDIDMAKLLISHLGIKSYTVNINDAYEELVKELESAVGEMSKDSKLNLPARLRMSTLYAVAQTTNGRVANTCNLSEDWVGYSTRYGDSAGDFSPCAFFTTKEIRTIGTYLGIPHVLVEKTPIDGLSGMTDEEKLGFTYEVLDEYIRTGKIEDEKTKARIDHLHEINKFKTRFMDSFNYEGVKDE
;
A
#
# COMPACT_ATOMS: atom_id res chain seq x y z
N MET A 1 7.45 0.04 24.25
CA MET A 1 7.28 1.49 24.38
C MET A 1 5.87 1.80 23.94
N GLU A 2 5.12 2.62 24.67
CA GLU A 2 3.76 3.00 24.29
C GLU A 2 3.79 3.89 23.04
N PHE A 3 2.88 3.67 22.09
CA PHE A 3 2.82 4.40 20.82
C PHE A 3 2.29 5.84 21.03
N ASP A 4 3.15 6.83 20.85
CA ASP A 4 2.81 8.25 20.91
C ASP A 4 2.39 8.74 19.51
N VAL A 5 1.08 8.73 19.24
CA VAL A 5 0.52 9.06 17.91
C VAL A 5 0.93 10.44 17.41
N LYS A 6 1.01 11.44 18.31
CA LYS A 6 1.37 12.80 17.94
C LYS A 6 2.81 12.83 17.45
N LYS A 7 3.75 12.30 18.24
CA LYS A 7 5.17 12.26 17.86
C LYS A 7 5.41 11.44 16.61
N ALA A 8 4.75 10.29 16.49
CA ALA A 8 4.84 9.44 15.30
C ALA A 8 4.38 10.19 14.05
N THR A 9 3.22 10.85 14.11
CA THR A 9 2.67 11.63 13.00
C THR A 9 3.59 12.79 12.63
N GLU A 10 4.04 13.58 13.60
CA GLU A 10 4.94 14.73 13.37
C GLU A 10 6.30 14.29 12.78
N ALA A 11 6.82 13.16 13.24
CA ALA A 11 8.06 12.58 12.70
C ALA A 11 7.87 12.11 11.25
N THR A 12 6.79 11.41 10.94
CA THR A 12 6.48 10.97 9.57
C THR A 12 6.28 12.16 8.63
N VAL A 13 5.55 13.18 9.06
CA VAL A 13 5.36 14.43 8.29
C VAL A 13 6.69 15.12 8.00
N SER A 14 7.57 15.20 9.01
CA SER A 14 8.90 15.80 8.86
C SER A 14 9.77 14.99 7.90
N TRP A 15 9.76 13.66 8.02
CA TRP A 15 10.46 12.75 7.13
C TRP A 15 9.98 12.87 5.68
N ILE A 16 8.67 12.96 5.43
CA ILE A 16 8.14 13.18 4.06
C ILE A 16 8.69 14.48 3.46
N ARG A 17 8.73 15.57 4.23
CA ARG A 17 9.26 16.86 3.76
C ARG A 17 10.73 16.76 3.36
N GLU A 18 11.54 16.12 4.20
CA GLU A 18 12.97 15.91 3.96
C GLU A 18 13.20 14.98 2.75
N TRP A 19 12.45 13.88 2.67
CA TRP A 19 12.55 12.95 1.55
C TRP A 19 12.26 13.64 0.20
N PHE A 20 11.23 14.49 0.12
CA PHE A 20 10.94 15.27 -1.09
C PHE A 20 12.00 16.34 -1.34
N TYR A 21 12.59 16.94 -0.31
CA TYR A 21 13.67 17.90 -0.49
C TYR A 21 14.87 17.27 -1.19
N GLU A 22 15.25 16.05 -0.81
CA GLU A 22 16.39 15.32 -1.39
C GLU A 22 16.07 14.65 -2.73
N ASN A 23 14.87 14.08 -2.87
CA ASN A 23 14.55 13.15 -3.95
C ASN A 23 13.61 13.73 -5.02
N GLY A 24 13.24 15.02 -4.92
CA GLY A 24 12.38 15.69 -5.89
C GLY A 24 11.75 16.97 -5.35
N TYR A 25 12.54 18.00 -5.10
CA TYR A 25 12.02 19.26 -4.55
C TYR A 25 10.97 19.88 -5.49
N GLY A 26 9.78 20.14 -4.96
CA GLY A 26 8.66 20.67 -5.73
C GLY A 26 7.89 19.64 -6.57
N CYS A 27 8.29 18.36 -6.57
CA CYS A 27 7.50 17.29 -7.19
C CYS A 27 6.17 17.08 -6.46
N ASN A 28 5.19 16.55 -7.19
CA ASN A 28 3.92 16.11 -6.63
C ASN A 28 4.05 14.75 -5.95
N ALA A 29 3.23 14.47 -4.93
CA ALA A 29 3.00 13.14 -4.42
C ALA A 29 1.80 12.50 -5.14
N ILE A 30 2.00 11.32 -5.72
CA ILE A 30 0.98 10.56 -6.42
C ILE A 30 0.59 9.38 -5.54
N VAL A 31 -0.72 9.20 -5.30
CA VAL A 31 -1.22 8.14 -4.43
C VAL A 31 -2.46 7.49 -5.04
N GLY A 32 -2.52 6.16 -5.00
CA GLY A 32 -3.72 5.43 -5.39
C GLY A 32 -4.79 5.54 -4.31
N ILE A 33 -6.00 5.97 -4.67
CA ILE A 33 -7.11 6.09 -3.73
C ILE A 33 -8.08 4.93 -3.93
N SER A 34 -8.04 3.96 -3.01
CA SER A 34 -8.95 2.81 -3.01
C SER A 34 -10.24 3.06 -2.21
N GLY A 35 -10.23 4.06 -1.33
CA GLY A 35 -11.27 4.26 -0.32
C GLY A 35 -11.06 3.42 0.95
N GLY A 36 -9.90 2.77 1.08
CA GLY A 36 -9.48 2.06 2.30
C GLY A 36 -8.65 2.92 3.26
N LYS A 37 -8.43 2.39 4.46
CA LYS A 37 -7.73 3.08 5.56
C LYS A 37 -6.32 3.55 5.16
N ASP A 38 -5.54 2.69 4.52
CA ASP A 38 -4.10 2.94 4.35
C ASP A 38 -3.85 4.07 3.35
N SER A 39 -4.53 4.02 2.20
CA SER A 39 -4.50 5.13 1.23
C SER A 39 -5.04 6.44 1.80
N SER A 40 -6.01 6.38 2.72
CA SER A 40 -6.56 7.57 3.37
C SER A 40 -5.55 8.22 4.29
N VAL A 41 -4.89 7.42 5.14
CA VAL A 41 -3.87 7.90 6.09
C VAL A 41 -2.65 8.44 5.35
N VAL A 42 -2.16 7.72 4.33
CA VAL A 42 -1.05 8.22 3.50
C VAL A 42 -1.41 9.54 2.83
N SER A 43 -2.61 9.66 2.25
CA SER A 43 -3.05 10.91 1.61
C SER A 43 -3.08 12.08 2.60
N ALA A 44 -3.58 11.86 3.81
CA ALA A 44 -3.62 12.90 4.85
C ALA A 44 -2.21 13.30 5.32
N LEU A 45 -1.31 12.34 5.54
CA LEU A 45 0.10 12.60 5.86
C LEU A 45 0.80 13.43 4.77
N LEU A 46 0.53 13.11 3.49
CA LEU A 46 1.07 13.86 2.36
C LEU A 46 0.53 15.29 2.32
N VAL A 47 -0.76 15.49 2.59
CA VAL A 47 -1.37 16.84 2.64
C VAL A 47 -0.76 17.65 3.77
N GLU A 48 -0.61 17.08 4.96
CA GLU A 48 0.01 17.74 6.11
C GLU A 48 1.49 18.09 5.84
N ALA A 49 2.21 17.21 5.15
CA ALA A 49 3.62 17.42 4.81
C ALA A 49 3.83 18.44 3.69
N LEU A 50 3.09 18.30 2.59
CA LEU A 50 3.40 18.95 1.30
C LEU A 50 2.40 20.03 0.90
N GLY A 51 1.22 20.06 1.52
CA GLY A 51 0.07 20.86 1.10
C GLY A 51 -0.76 20.15 0.03
N LYS A 52 -2.09 20.32 0.09
CA LYS A 52 -3.06 19.64 -0.78
C LYS A 52 -2.81 19.83 -2.29
N ASP A 53 -2.23 20.96 -2.69
CA ASP A 53 -1.99 21.30 -4.10
C ASP A 53 -0.87 20.45 -4.72
N ARG A 54 -0.02 19.83 -3.90
CA ARG A 54 1.04 18.90 -4.34
C ARG A 54 0.67 17.43 -4.16
N VAL A 55 -0.58 17.13 -3.81
CA VAL A 55 -1.07 15.74 -3.67
C VAL A 55 -2.08 15.45 -4.78
N ILE A 56 -1.83 14.39 -5.55
CA ILE A 56 -2.70 13.94 -6.63
C ILE A 56 -3.17 12.51 -6.35
N GLY A 57 -4.47 12.36 -6.09
CA GLY A 57 -5.11 11.06 -5.88
C GLY A 57 -5.58 10.43 -7.19
N ILE A 58 -5.27 9.14 -7.40
CA ILE A 58 -5.69 8.40 -8.60
C ILE A 58 -6.66 7.29 -8.22
N LEU A 59 -7.91 7.37 -8.71
CA LEU A 59 -8.89 6.30 -8.60
C LEU A 59 -8.69 5.34 -9.76
N MET A 60 -8.53 4.04 -9.47
CA MET A 60 -8.21 3.02 -10.47
C MET A 60 -9.17 1.82 -10.39
N PRO A 61 -10.46 2.03 -10.70
CA PRO A 61 -11.43 0.95 -10.69
C PRO A 61 -11.10 -0.06 -11.79
N LYS A 62 -11.44 -1.33 -11.56
CA LYS A 62 -11.51 -2.36 -12.60
C LYS A 62 -12.99 -2.57 -12.92
N GLY A 63 -13.52 -1.81 -13.86
CA GLY A 63 -14.94 -1.83 -14.22
C GLY A 63 -15.75 -0.97 -13.26
N LYS A 64 -16.81 -1.53 -12.66
CA LYS A 64 -17.62 -0.85 -11.63
C LYS A 64 -17.04 -1.18 -10.25
N GLN A 65 -16.86 -0.15 -9.42
CA GLN A 65 -16.38 -0.30 -8.04
C GLN A 65 -17.44 0.22 -7.08
N ASP A 66 -17.92 -0.65 -6.18
CA ASP A 66 -18.98 -0.31 -5.24
C ASP A 66 -18.52 0.71 -4.18
N ASP A 67 -17.24 0.70 -3.83
CA ASP A 67 -16.64 1.57 -2.82
C ASP A 67 -16.10 2.92 -3.35
N ILE A 68 -16.39 3.27 -4.60
CA ILE A 68 -15.85 4.49 -5.21
C ILE A 68 -16.26 5.77 -4.43
N ASP A 69 -17.38 5.73 -3.72
CA ASP A 69 -17.85 6.88 -2.95
C ASP A 69 -17.00 7.14 -1.70
N MET A 70 -16.35 6.11 -1.13
CA MET A 70 -15.38 6.30 -0.04
C MET A 70 -14.12 7.01 -0.56
N ALA A 71 -13.65 6.64 -1.75
CA ALA A 71 -12.54 7.32 -2.42
C ALA A 71 -12.88 8.80 -2.68
N LYS A 72 -14.09 9.09 -3.20
CA LYS A 72 -14.56 10.47 -3.42
C LYS A 72 -14.72 11.24 -2.11
N LEU A 73 -15.20 10.60 -1.04
CA LEU A 73 -15.32 11.21 0.28
C LEU A 73 -13.95 11.69 0.77
N LEU A 74 -12.93 10.84 0.69
CA LEU A 74 -11.56 11.21 1.07
C LEU A 74 -11.06 12.41 0.26
N ILE A 75 -11.21 12.36 -1.07
CA ILE A 75 -10.75 13.43 -1.97
C ILE A 75 -11.42 14.75 -1.62
N SER A 76 -12.74 14.74 -1.40
CA SER A 76 -13.50 15.92 -0.98
C SER A 76 -13.05 16.44 0.38
N HIS A 77 -12.86 15.53 1.34
CA HIS A 77 -12.43 15.87 2.70
C HIS A 77 -11.04 16.53 2.72
N LEU A 78 -10.07 16.00 1.97
CA LEU A 78 -8.71 16.53 1.89
C LEU A 78 -8.57 17.71 0.91
N GLY A 79 -9.53 17.89 0.00
CA GLY A 79 -9.50 18.92 -1.02
C GLY A 79 -8.34 18.77 -2.02
N ILE A 80 -7.91 17.53 -2.28
CA ILE A 80 -6.80 17.22 -3.19
C ILE A 80 -7.26 17.11 -4.63
N LYS A 81 -6.33 17.31 -5.57
CA LYS A 81 -6.58 17.04 -6.99
C LYS A 81 -6.73 15.54 -7.21
N SER A 82 -7.64 15.12 -8.09
CA SER A 82 -7.80 13.71 -8.40
C SER A 82 -8.15 13.40 -9.84
N TYR A 83 -7.79 12.20 -10.29
CA TYR A 83 -8.15 11.65 -11.59
C TYR A 83 -8.66 10.23 -11.47
N THR A 84 -9.54 9.82 -12.40
CA THR A 84 -9.99 8.43 -12.51
C THR A 84 -9.43 7.81 -13.77
N VAL A 85 -8.77 6.66 -13.64
CA VAL A 85 -8.26 5.85 -14.75
C VAL A 85 -8.81 4.44 -14.60
N ASN A 86 -9.82 4.08 -15.39
CA ASN A 86 -10.39 2.74 -15.33
C ASN A 86 -9.43 1.74 -15.99
N ILE A 87 -8.97 0.74 -15.23
CA ILE A 87 -7.99 -0.25 -15.71
C ILE A 87 -8.64 -1.47 -16.37
N ASN A 88 -9.97 -1.50 -16.49
CA ASN A 88 -10.72 -2.65 -17.01
C ASN A 88 -10.24 -3.09 -18.38
N ASP A 89 -10.19 -2.17 -19.34
CA ASP A 89 -9.93 -2.53 -20.73
C ASP A 89 -8.48 -3.00 -20.91
N ALA A 90 -7.54 -2.38 -20.19
CA ALA A 90 -6.15 -2.83 -20.14
C ALA A 90 -6.01 -4.22 -19.49
N TYR A 91 -6.83 -4.53 -18.48
CA TYR A 91 -6.86 -5.85 -17.87
C TYR A 91 -7.42 -6.90 -18.83
N GLU A 92 -8.59 -6.66 -19.41
CA GLU A 92 -9.27 -7.64 -20.27
C GLU A 92 -8.45 -7.96 -21.52
N GLU A 93 -7.87 -6.95 -22.16
CA GLU A 93 -7.04 -7.18 -23.35
C GLU A 93 -5.76 -7.94 -23.00
N LEU A 94 -5.08 -7.60 -21.90
CA LEU A 94 -3.88 -8.31 -21.50
C LEU A 94 -4.17 -9.76 -21.07
N VAL A 95 -5.30 -10.01 -20.40
CA VAL A 95 -5.74 -11.38 -20.08
C VAL A 95 -5.94 -12.18 -21.36
N LYS A 96 -6.65 -11.63 -22.34
CA LYS A 96 -6.88 -12.28 -23.63
C LYS A 96 -5.59 -12.61 -24.37
N GLU A 97 -4.66 -11.66 -24.45
CA GLU A 97 -3.36 -11.87 -25.10
C GLU A 97 -2.51 -12.92 -24.37
N LEU A 98 -2.49 -12.90 -23.03
CA LEU A 98 -1.79 -13.91 -22.24
C LEU A 98 -2.40 -15.30 -22.42
N GLU A 99 -3.73 -15.42 -22.36
CA GLU A 99 -4.39 -16.71 -22.54
C GLU A 99 -4.19 -17.27 -23.95
N SER A 100 -4.13 -16.40 -24.97
CA SER A 100 -3.79 -16.80 -26.33
C SER A 100 -2.34 -17.23 -26.50
N ALA A 101 -1.40 -16.60 -25.77
CA ALA A 101 0.04 -16.84 -25.95
C ALA A 101 0.58 -17.99 -25.10
N VAL A 102 0.12 -18.13 -23.86
CA VAL A 102 0.69 -19.08 -22.88
C VAL A 102 -0.35 -20.04 -22.28
N GLY A 103 -1.62 -19.96 -22.71
CA GLY A 103 -2.71 -20.77 -22.18
C GLY A 103 -3.40 -20.16 -20.96
N GLU A 104 -4.35 -20.89 -20.37
CA GLU A 104 -5.20 -20.39 -19.28
C GLU A 104 -4.39 -19.78 -18.12
N MET A 105 -4.72 -18.54 -17.76
CA MET A 105 -4.06 -17.87 -16.65
C MET A 105 -4.48 -18.46 -15.30
N SER A 106 -3.51 -18.67 -14.42
CA SER A 106 -3.76 -19.10 -13.04
C SER A 106 -4.63 -18.11 -12.26
N LYS A 107 -5.31 -18.59 -11.21
CA LYS A 107 -6.10 -17.75 -10.28
C LYS A 107 -5.25 -16.62 -9.70
N ASP A 108 -4.04 -16.92 -9.25
CA ASP A 108 -3.13 -15.93 -8.64
C ASP A 108 -2.66 -14.89 -9.66
N SER A 109 -2.44 -15.27 -10.92
CA SER A 109 -2.12 -14.33 -11.98
C SER A 109 -3.27 -13.36 -12.23
N LYS A 110 -4.51 -13.87 -12.34
CA LYS A 110 -5.73 -13.04 -12.52
C LYS A 110 -5.97 -12.11 -11.33
N LEU A 111 -5.63 -12.56 -10.11
CA LEU A 111 -5.77 -11.81 -8.86
C LEU A 111 -4.76 -10.66 -8.73
N ASN A 112 -3.49 -10.92 -9.06
CA ASN A 112 -2.39 -9.97 -8.88
C ASN A 112 -2.26 -8.96 -10.04
N LEU A 113 -2.72 -9.31 -11.24
CA LEU A 113 -2.57 -8.44 -12.42
C LEU A 113 -3.16 -7.04 -12.25
N PRO A 114 -4.37 -6.85 -11.68
CA PRO A 114 -4.92 -5.51 -11.44
C PRO A 114 -4.00 -4.63 -10.58
N ALA A 115 -3.38 -5.17 -9.53
CA ALA A 115 -2.47 -4.40 -8.68
C ALA A 115 -1.24 -3.90 -9.47
N ARG A 116 -0.72 -4.70 -10.41
CA ARG A 116 0.40 -4.29 -11.28
C ARG A 116 0.00 -3.26 -12.33
N LEU A 117 -1.23 -3.35 -12.86
CA LEU A 117 -1.78 -2.33 -13.76
C LEU A 117 -2.00 -1.00 -13.03
N ARG A 118 -2.46 -1.04 -11.77
CA ARG A 118 -2.58 0.15 -10.91
C ARG A 118 -1.22 0.78 -10.65
N MET A 119 -0.21 -0.02 -10.29
CA MET A 119 1.17 0.45 -10.15
C MET A 119 1.65 1.14 -11.44
N SER A 120 1.48 0.49 -12.59
CA SER A 120 1.89 1.04 -13.89
C SER A 120 1.18 2.38 -14.18
N THR A 121 -0.10 2.47 -13.83
CA THR A 121 -0.89 3.70 -13.96
C THR A 121 -0.36 4.82 -13.07
N LEU A 122 -0.05 4.54 -11.80
CA LEU A 122 0.50 5.52 -10.87
C LEU A 122 1.83 6.09 -11.36
N TYR A 123 2.73 5.23 -11.84
CA TYR A 123 4.02 5.67 -12.37
C TYR A 123 3.88 6.46 -13.68
N ALA A 124 2.96 6.07 -14.57
CA ALA A 124 2.67 6.84 -15.78
C ALA A 124 2.16 8.26 -15.43
N VAL A 125 1.27 8.38 -14.45
CA VAL A 125 0.80 9.69 -13.97
C VAL A 125 1.94 10.47 -13.31
N ALA A 126 2.76 9.82 -12.47
CA ALA A 126 3.89 10.48 -11.81
C ALA A 126 4.87 11.09 -12.82
N GLN A 127 5.26 10.34 -13.84
CA GLN A 127 6.14 10.85 -14.89
C GLN A 127 5.49 11.99 -15.69
N THR A 128 4.18 11.89 -15.95
CA THR A 128 3.42 12.93 -16.68
C THR A 128 3.26 14.22 -15.88
N THR A 129 3.22 14.13 -14.55
CA THR A 129 2.88 15.25 -13.65
C THR A 129 4.04 15.70 -12.77
N ASN A 130 5.27 15.27 -13.08
CA ASN A 130 6.46 15.52 -12.26
C ASN A 130 6.26 15.11 -10.79
N GLY A 131 6.00 13.82 -10.57
CA GLY A 131 5.60 13.27 -9.29
C GLY A 131 6.48 12.13 -8.78
N ARG A 132 6.18 11.70 -7.55
CA ARG A 132 6.70 10.51 -6.87
C ARG A 132 5.55 9.68 -6.34
N VAL A 133 5.61 8.37 -6.52
CA VAL A 133 4.55 7.45 -6.12
C VAL A 133 4.69 7.09 -4.64
N ALA A 134 3.68 7.38 -3.85
CA ALA A 134 3.59 6.96 -2.45
C ALA A 134 3.09 5.52 -2.37
N ASN A 135 3.82 4.66 -1.67
CA ASN A 135 3.33 3.34 -1.28
C ASN A 135 2.44 3.46 -0.04
N THR A 136 1.41 2.62 0.03
CA THR A 136 0.41 2.61 1.11
C THR A 136 0.46 1.37 1.98
N CYS A 137 1.39 0.44 1.73
CA CYS A 137 1.53 -0.75 2.57
C CYS A 137 1.98 -0.37 3.98
N ASN A 138 1.53 -1.16 4.95
CA ASN A 138 1.87 -1.01 6.35
C ASN A 138 2.65 -2.23 6.87
N LEU A 139 3.22 -2.11 8.08
CA LEU A 139 4.04 -3.16 8.69
C LEU A 139 3.28 -4.48 8.82
N SER A 140 2.00 -4.45 9.16
CA SER A 140 1.21 -5.66 9.37
C SER A 140 0.98 -6.41 8.06
N GLU A 141 0.66 -5.70 6.96
CA GLU A 141 0.53 -6.28 5.63
C GLU A 141 1.85 -6.87 5.12
N ASP A 142 2.94 -6.10 5.25
CA ASP A 142 4.27 -6.53 4.82
C ASP A 142 4.84 -7.63 5.72
N TRP A 143 4.40 -7.75 6.97
CA TRP A 143 4.87 -8.81 7.85
C TRP A 143 4.43 -10.18 7.35
N VAL A 144 3.20 -10.29 6.84
CA VAL A 144 2.58 -11.55 6.41
C VAL A 144 2.48 -11.70 4.90
N GLY A 145 2.99 -10.72 4.15
CA GLY A 145 3.04 -10.73 2.69
C GLY A 145 1.72 -10.48 1.99
N TYR A 146 0.84 -9.71 2.65
CA TYR A 146 -0.46 -9.32 2.15
C TYR A 146 -0.37 -8.15 1.15
N SER A 147 0.48 -8.32 0.15
CA SER A 147 0.73 -7.35 -0.91
C SER A 147 1.15 -8.03 -2.21
N THR A 148 0.86 -7.39 -3.34
CA THR A 148 1.34 -7.83 -4.64
C THR A 148 2.75 -7.29 -4.87
N ARG A 149 3.74 -8.18 -5.05
CA ARG A 149 5.09 -7.77 -5.45
C ARG A 149 5.05 -7.02 -6.79
N TYR A 150 5.63 -5.82 -6.82
CA TYR A 150 5.59 -4.91 -7.97
C TYR A 150 4.15 -4.51 -8.39
N GLY A 151 3.23 -4.54 -7.42
CA GLY A 151 1.89 -3.98 -7.53
C GLY A 151 1.72 -2.87 -6.50
N ASP A 152 0.80 -3.05 -5.56
CA ASP A 152 0.52 -2.14 -4.45
C ASP A 152 1.74 -1.87 -3.54
N SER A 153 2.62 -2.86 -3.37
CA SER A 153 3.88 -2.70 -2.61
C SER A 153 4.89 -1.75 -3.25
N ALA A 154 4.76 -1.41 -4.53
CA ALA A 154 5.72 -0.57 -5.22
C ALA A 154 5.38 0.92 -5.11
N GLY A 155 6.36 1.71 -4.67
CA GLY A 155 6.35 3.17 -4.65
C GLY A 155 7.79 3.68 -4.56
N ASP A 156 7.97 4.98 -4.74
CA ASP A 156 9.27 5.64 -4.56
C ASP A 156 9.61 5.82 -3.07
N PHE A 157 8.58 5.89 -2.22
CA PHE A 157 8.71 6.04 -0.76
C PHE A 157 7.50 5.45 -0.02
N SER A 158 7.71 5.01 1.22
CA SER A 158 6.69 4.32 2.04
C SER A 158 6.57 4.96 3.43
N PRO A 159 5.70 5.96 3.63
CA PRO A 159 5.58 6.65 4.92
C PRO A 159 5.01 5.76 6.04
N CYS A 160 4.37 4.64 5.68
CA CYS A 160 3.62 3.79 6.60
C CYS A 160 4.21 2.38 6.83
N ALA A 161 5.32 2.03 6.18
CA ALA A 161 5.88 0.67 6.17
C ALA A 161 6.28 0.13 7.55
N PHE A 162 6.45 1.00 8.56
CA PHE A 162 6.86 0.63 9.92
C PHE A 162 5.75 0.78 10.97
N PHE A 163 4.53 1.12 10.55
CA PHE A 163 3.38 1.20 11.45
C PHE A 163 2.47 -0.01 11.28
N THR A 164 1.97 -0.53 12.40
CA THR A 164 0.98 -1.61 12.36
C THR A 164 -0.40 -1.09 11.95
N THR A 165 -1.32 -1.98 11.58
CA THR A 165 -2.71 -1.61 11.25
C THR A 165 -3.36 -0.76 12.35
N LYS A 166 -3.19 -1.12 13.63
CA LYS A 166 -3.69 -0.38 14.79
C LYS A 166 -3.10 1.03 14.88
N GLU A 167 -1.81 1.17 14.63
CA GLU A 167 -1.13 2.47 14.66
C GLU A 167 -1.58 3.35 13.48
N ILE A 168 -1.74 2.77 12.28
CA ILE A 168 -2.31 3.46 11.12
C ILE A 168 -3.70 4.02 11.43
N ARG A 169 -4.58 3.24 12.08
CA ARG A 169 -5.91 3.72 12.49
C ARG A 169 -5.82 4.88 13.48
N THR A 170 -4.89 4.78 14.43
CA THR A 170 -4.65 5.81 15.45
C THR A 170 -4.16 7.11 14.80
N ILE A 171 -3.20 7.02 13.86
CA ILE A 171 -2.72 8.16 13.05
C ILE A 171 -3.86 8.77 12.23
N GLY A 172 -4.67 7.95 11.56
CA GLY A 172 -5.80 8.44 10.77
C GLY A 172 -6.83 9.21 11.59
N THR A 173 -7.15 8.71 12.79
CA THR A 173 -8.02 9.39 13.74
C THR A 173 -7.41 10.72 14.20
N TYR A 174 -6.11 10.72 14.53
CA TYR A 174 -5.39 11.93 14.95
C TYR A 174 -5.36 13.01 13.85
N LEU A 175 -5.23 12.61 12.58
CA LEU A 175 -5.28 13.50 11.42
C LEU A 175 -6.69 13.99 11.05
N GLY A 176 -7.72 13.55 11.78
CA GLY A 176 -9.10 14.00 11.55
C GLY A 176 -9.79 13.36 10.35
N ILE A 177 -9.26 12.24 9.84
CA ILE A 177 -9.88 11.49 8.75
C ILE A 177 -11.26 10.98 9.21
N PRO A 178 -12.31 11.06 8.38
CA PRO A 178 -13.62 10.52 8.70
C PRO A 178 -13.55 9.08 9.22
N HIS A 179 -14.19 8.82 10.37
CA HIS A 179 -14.17 7.52 11.04
C HIS A 179 -14.53 6.34 10.11
N VAL A 180 -15.47 6.56 9.18
CA VAL A 180 -15.89 5.56 8.18
C VAL A 180 -14.76 5.10 7.25
N LEU A 181 -13.73 5.91 7.03
CA LEU A 181 -12.56 5.56 6.23
C LEU A 181 -11.48 4.83 7.05
N VAL A 182 -11.44 5.06 8.36
CA VAL A 182 -10.41 4.53 9.28
C VAL A 182 -10.80 3.17 9.83
N GLU A 183 -12.04 3.02 10.31
CA GLU A 183 -12.56 1.80 10.93
C GLU A 183 -13.24 0.84 9.94
N LYS A 184 -13.07 1.09 8.63
CA LYS A 184 -13.59 0.17 7.62
C LYS A 184 -12.91 -1.20 7.79
N THR A 185 -13.72 -2.25 7.87
CA THR A 185 -13.22 -3.63 7.89
C THR A 185 -12.34 -3.86 6.65
N PRO A 186 -11.07 -4.27 6.84
CA PRO A 186 -10.19 -4.57 5.73
C PRO A 186 -10.77 -5.71 4.89
N ILE A 187 -11.10 -5.38 3.65
CA ILE A 187 -11.49 -6.33 2.62
C ILE A 187 -10.50 -6.17 1.47
N ASP A 188 -10.09 -7.29 0.92
CA ASP A 188 -9.08 -7.32 -0.14
C ASP A 188 -9.57 -6.70 -1.46
N GLY A 189 -10.88 -6.46 -1.58
CA GLY A 189 -11.55 -5.98 -2.81
C GLY A 189 -11.45 -6.96 -3.98
N LEU A 190 -11.02 -8.20 -3.73
CA LEU A 190 -10.67 -9.18 -4.76
C LEU A 190 -11.37 -10.54 -4.57
N SER A 191 -11.63 -11.00 -3.34
CA SER A 191 -12.26 -12.30 -3.07
C SER A 191 -13.58 -12.22 -2.28
N GLY A 192 -13.95 -11.05 -1.77
CA GLY A 192 -15.17 -10.88 -0.95
C GLY A 192 -15.09 -11.47 0.45
N MET A 193 -13.88 -11.84 0.91
CA MET A 193 -13.58 -12.20 2.30
C MET A 193 -12.81 -11.05 2.95
N THR A 194 -12.93 -10.93 4.26
CA THR A 194 -12.05 -10.04 5.03
C THR A 194 -10.62 -10.59 5.03
N ASP A 195 -9.65 -9.69 5.23
CA ASP A 195 -8.25 -10.08 5.30
C ASP A 195 -8.01 -11.06 6.47
N GLU A 196 -8.67 -10.85 7.60
CA GLU A 196 -8.56 -11.70 8.80
C GLU A 196 -9.10 -13.11 8.57
N GLU A 197 -10.20 -13.27 7.81
CA GLU A 197 -10.73 -14.59 7.44
C GLU A 197 -9.74 -15.38 6.57
N LYS A 198 -9.00 -14.71 5.68
CA LYS A 198 -7.98 -15.36 4.85
C LYS A 198 -6.72 -15.71 5.61
N LEU A 199 -6.30 -14.80 6.49
CA LEU A 199 -5.10 -14.97 7.29
C LEU A 199 -5.30 -16.06 8.36
N GLY A 200 -6.53 -16.18 8.86
CA GLY A 200 -6.89 -17.10 9.95
C GLY A 200 -6.59 -16.54 11.34
N PHE A 201 -6.31 -15.25 11.43
CA PHE A 201 -6.03 -14.50 12.67
C PHE A 201 -6.34 -13.01 12.47
N THR A 202 -6.55 -12.29 13.57
CA THR A 202 -6.87 -10.86 13.53
C THR A 202 -5.63 -9.99 13.41
N TYR A 203 -5.79 -8.77 12.91
CA TYR A 203 -4.74 -7.76 12.94
C TYR A 203 -4.35 -7.39 14.37
N GLU A 204 -5.26 -7.47 15.34
CA GLU A 204 -4.92 -7.22 16.74
C GLU A 204 -3.89 -8.22 17.27
N VAL A 205 -4.08 -9.52 16.98
CA VAL A 205 -3.13 -10.58 17.35
C VAL A 205 -1.80 -10.39 16.62
N LEU A 206 -1.84 -10.05 15.32
CA LEU A 206 -0.63 -9.83 14.53
C LEU A 206 0.16 -8.61 15.04
N ASP A 207 -0.51 -7.49 15.28
CA ASP A 207 0.11 -6.23 15.70
C ASP A 207 0.77 -6.37 17.08
N GLU A 208 0.08 -7.03 18.02
CA GLU A 208 0.64 -7.36 19.34
C GLU A 208 1.88 -8.25 19.18
N TYR A 209 1.80 -9.30 18.37
CA TYR A 209 2.93 -10.19 18.12
C TYR A 209 4.14 -9.45 17.50
N ILE A 210 3.91 -8.58 16.51
CA ILE A 210 4.97 -7.76 15.89
C ILE A 210 5.64 -6.86 16.93
N ARG A 211 4.87 -6.27 17.86
CA ARG A 211 5.38 -5.29 18.82
C ARG A 211 6.00 -5.91 20.07
N THR A 212 5.52 -7.07 20.53
CA THR A 212 5.94 -7.65 21.81
C THR A 212 6.60 -9.03 21.69
N GLY A 213 6.46 -9.69 20.53
CA GLY A 213 6.91 -11.06 20.32
C GLY A 213 6.08 -12.10 21.06
N LYS A 214 4.94 -11.71 21.66
CA LYS A 214 4.10 -12.58 22.48
C LYS A 214 2.83 -12.97 21.73
N ILE A 215 2.50 -14.26 21.80
CA ILE A 215 1.25 -14.83 21.31
C ILE A 215 1.06 -16.17 22.01
N GLU A 216 -0.14 -16.42 22.54
CA GLU A 216 -0.41 -17.65 23.32
C GLU A 216 -0.72 -18.86 22.44
N ASP A 217 -1.39 -18.65 21.30
CA ASP A 217 -1.71 -19.73 20.37
C ASP A 217 -0.51 -20.08 19.47
N GLU A 218 0.17 -21.18 19.80
CA GLU A 218 1.31 -21.70 19.05
C GLU A 218 1.00 -22.00 17.58
N LYS A 219 -0.24 -22.39 17.25
CA LYS A 219 -0.64 -22.63 15.85
C LYS A 219 -0.66 -21.34 15.05
N THR A 220 -1.26 -20.29 15.60
CA THR A 220 -1.28 -18.95 14.99
C THR A 220 0.13 -18.38 14.91
N LYS A 221 0.95 -18.56 15.95
CA LYS A 221 2.37 -18.17 15.93
C LYS A 221 3.12 -18.81 14.76
N ALA A 222 3.05 -20.14 14.66
CA ALA A 222 3.72 -20.88 13.60
C ALA A 222 3.24 -20.46 12.21
N ARG A 223 1.94 -20.14 12.07
CA ARG A 223 1.36 -19.63 10.83
C ARG A 223 1.91 -18.25 10.47
N ILE A 224 1.96 -17.31 11.42
CA ILE A 224 2.51 -15.96 11.22
C ILE A 224 4.00 -16.04 10.87
N ASP A 225 4.78 -16.83 11.61
CA ASP A 225 6.22 -16.99 11.38
C ASP A 225 6.50 -17.58 9.99
N HIS A 226 5.71 -18.58 9.58
CA HIS A 226 5.81 -19.14 8.23
C HIS A 226 5.51 -18.10 7.15
N LEU A 227 4.43 -17.34 7.29
CA LEU A 227 4.08 -16.26 6.35
C LEU A 227 5.17 -15.20 6.27
N HIS A 228 5.73 -14.82 7.42
CA HIS A 228 6.82 -13.86 7.50
C HIS A 228 8.05 -14.36 6.77
N GLU A 229 8.47 -15.60 7.03
CA GLU A 229 9.67 -16.17 6.40
C GLU A 229 9.54 -16.22 4.88
N ILE A 230 8.43 -16.76 4.36
CA ILE A 230 8.21 -16.86 2.92
C ILE A 230 7.99 -15.49 2.27
N ASN A 231 7.67 -14.44 3.03
CA ASN A 231 7.46 -13.11 2.48
C ASN A 231 8.74 -12.27 2.35
N LYS A 232 9.82 -12.62 3.06
CA LYS A 232 11.06 -11.81 3.09
C LYS A 232 11.60 -11.45 1.71
N PHE A 233 11.38 -12.27 0.68
CA PHE A 233 11.82 -11.97 -0.68
C PHE A 233 11.06 -10.78 -1.34
N LYS A 234 9.85 -10.44 -0.86
CA LYS A 234 9.08 -9.28 -1.34
C LYS A 234 9.55 -7.98 -0.72
N THR A 235 10.03 -8.01 0.53
CA THR A 235 10.37 -6.82 1.33
C THR A 235 11.85 -6.46 1.29
N ARG A 236 12.71 -7.33 0.74
CA ARG A 236 14.12 -7.02 0.47
C ARG A 236 14.31 -6.36 -0.90
N PHE A 237 15.42 -5.63 -1.05
CA PHE A 237 15.87 -5.15 -2.36
C PHE A 237 16.05 -6.33 -3.33
N MET A 238 15.88 -6.04 -4.63
CA MET A 238 16.14 -7.02 -5.67
C MET A 238 17.59 -7.52 -5.57
N ASP A 239 17.74 -8.84 -5.36
CA ASP A 239 19.07 -9.44 -5.25
C ASP A 239 19.86 -9.17 -6.54
N SER A 240 21.06 -8.65 -6.36
CA SER A 240 21.98 -8.36 -7.46
C SER A 240 23.26 -9.15 -7.23
N PHE A 241 23.74 -9.82 -8.27
CA PHE A 241 25.06 -10.44 -8.21
C PHE A 241 26.12 -9.34 -8.14
N ASN A 242 26.84 -9.26 -7.02
CA ASN A 242 27.94 -8.33 -6.84
C ASN A 242 29.21 -8.92 -7.47
N TYR A 243 29.52 -8.51 -8.70
CA TYR A 243 30.76 -8.92 -9.35
C TYR A 243 31.96 -8.17 -8.74
N GLU A 244 32.76 -8.88 -7.94
CA GLU A 244 33.95 -8.32 -7.27
C GLU A 244 35.25 -8.51 -8.06
N GLY A 245 35.17 -8.87 -9.35
CA GLY A 245 36.32 -9.26 -10.17
C GLY A 245 36.65 -10.75 -10.07
N VAL A 246 37.40 -11.27 -11.05
CA VAL A 246 38.00 -12.61 -10.97
C VAL A 246 39.24 -12.50 -10.09
N LYS A 247 39.30 -13.25 -8.99
CA LYS A 247 40.58 -13.43 -8.29
C LYS A 247 41.44 -14.33 -9.16
N ASP A 248 42.55 -13.80 -9.67
CA ASP A 248 43.57 -14.63 -10.31
C ASP A 248 44.03 -15.73 -9.33
N GLU A 249 44.02 -16.98 -9.78
CA GLU A 249 44.44 -18.17 -9.02
C GLU A 249 45.92 -18.16 -8.64
#